data_AF-A0A7S2I1I9-F1
#
_entry.id   AF-A0A7S2I1I9-F1
#
_cell.length_a   1.000
_cell.length_b   1.000
_cell.length_c   1.000
_cell.angle_alpha   90.00
_cell.angle_beta   90.00
_cell.angle_gamma   90.00
#
_symmetry.space_group_name_H-M   'P 1'
#
loop_
_entity.id
_entity.type
_entity.pdbx_description
1 polymer ?
#
loop_
_entity_poly.entity_id
_entity_poly.type
_entity_poly.pdbx_seq_one_letter_code
_entity_poly.pdbx_strand_id
1 'polypeptide(L)'
;HIVVMGGALLGDDGRVRMDPEAANNAFDCTSAKFVYETLQEDKRFELIILTRHAATACQLPREAFDGSTHPIAQRLTTVVKLSLQKLWERVHRSAIERHMAGDPLPMRANP
;
A
#
# COMPACT_ATOMS: atom_id res chain seq x y z
N HIS A 1 17.30 14.20 5.34
CA HIS A 1 16.75 13.02 4.66
C HIS A 1 15.28 13.26 4.31
N ILE A 2 14.76 12.60 3.29
CA ILE A 2 13.35 12.59 2.88
C ILE A 2 12.90 11.12 2.88
N VAL A 3 11.81 10.82 3.58
CA VAL A 3 11.28 9.46 3.67
C VAL A 3 9.97 9.38 2.90
N VAL A 4 9.86 8.41 2.02
CA VAL A 4 8.63 8.15 1.24
C VAL A 4 8.20 6.70 1.40
N MET A 5 6.89 6.48 1.54
CA MET A 5 6.33 5.15 1.33
C MET A 5 6.04 4.99 -0.16
N GLY A 6 6.68 4.02 -0.80
CA GLY A 6 6.57 3.81 -2.23
C GLY A 6 7.09 2.43 -2.63
N GLY A 7 7.56 2.31 -3.86
CA GLY A 7 8.28 1.12 -4.31
C GLY A 7 9.56 1.49 -5.03
N ALA A 8 10.53 0.61 -4.88
CA ALA A 8 11.86 0.76 -5.42
C ALA A 8 12.34 -0.60 -5.93
N LEU A 9 13.04 -0.57 -7.05
CA LEU A 9 13.75 -1.68 -7.65
C LEU A 9 15.24 -1.36 -7.61
N LEU A 10 16.06 -2.37 -7.32
CA LEU A 10 17.51 -2.23 -7.45
C LEU A 10 17.88 -2.55 -8.91
N GLY A 11 18.46 -1.58 -9.61
CA GLY A 11 19.01 -1.80 -10.95
C GLY A 11 20.32 -2.56 -10.91
N ASP A 12 20.70 -3.16 -12.04
CA ASP A 12 21.98 -3.88 -12.20
C ASP A 12 23.21 -2.95 -12.02
N ASP A 13 23.01 -1.65 -12.19
CA ASP A 13 23.97 -0.58 -11.93
C ASP A 13 24.12 -0.23 -10.43
N GLY A 14 23.42 -0.94 -9.55
CA GLY A 14 23.36 -0.67 -8.11
C GLY A 14 22.56 0.58 -7.75
N ARG A 15 21.90 1.23 -8.72
CA ARG A 15 21.06 2.41 -8.46
C ARG A 15 19.64 2.02 -8.13
N VAL A 16 19.00 2.82 -7.28
CA VAL A 16 17.60 2.62 -6.94
C VAL A 16 16.72 3.27 -8.02
N ARG A 17 15.81 2.49 -8.58
CA ARG A 17 14.82 2.95 -9.56
C ARG A 17 13.44 2.90 -8.93
N MET A 18 12.59 3.85 -9.32
CA MET A 18 11.19 3.85 -8.91
C MET A 18 10.48 2.60 -9.45
N ASP A 19 9.70 1.92 -8.60
CA ASP A 19 8.77 0.87 -9.03
C ASP A 19 7.43 1.52 -9.46
N PRO A 20 7.04 1.46 -10.75
CA PRO A 20 5.79 2.07 -11.22
C PRO A 20 4.54 1.31 -10.76
N GLU A 21 4.66 0.07 -10.28
CA GLU A 21 3.51 -0.74 -9.82
C GLU A 21 3.18 -0.47 -8.34
N ALA A 22 4.06 0.20 -7.60
CA ALA A 22 3.79 0.56 -6.21
C ALA A 22 2.68 1.60 -6.13
N ALA A 23 1.67 1.35 -5.28
CA ALA A 23 0.41 2.11 -5.25
C ALA A 23 0.60 3.64 -5.21
N ASN A 24 1.52 4.16 -4.38
CA ASN A 24 1.76 5.59 -4.28
C ASN A 24 2.48 6.17 -5.50
N ASN A 25 3.37 5.39 -6.13
CA ASN A 25 4.06 5.81 -7.36
C ASN A 25 3.08 5.77 -8.55
N ALA A 26 2.23 4.75 -8.63
CA ALA A 26 1.24 4.56 -9.69
C ALA A 26 0.16 5.66 -9.73
N PHE A 27 -0.11 6.32 -8.59
CA PHE A 27 -1.10 7.39 -8.49
C PHE A 27 -0.75 8.58 -9.39
N ASP A 28 0.52 9.00 -9.38
CA ASP A 28 1.09 9.99 -10.30
C ASP A 28 2.54 9.61 -10.63
N CYS A 29 2.67 8.74 -11.63
CA CYS A 29 3.95 8.17 -12.03
C CYS A 29 4.94 9.23 -12.52
N THR A 30 4.46 10.30 -13.16
CA THR A 30 5.31 11.38 -13.68
C THR A 30 5.94 12.17 -12.52
N SER A 31 5.11 12.59 -11.56
CA SER A 31 5.61 13.32 -10.38
C SER A 31 6.50 12.43 -9.52
N ALA A 32 6.12 11.17 -9.31
CA ALA A 32 6.92 10.23 -8.54
C ALA A 32 8.31 10.02 -9.18
N LYS A 33 8.38 9.84 -10.51
CA LYS A 33 9.65 9.72 -11.24
C LYS A 33 10.53 10.95 -11.04
N PHE A 34 9.97 12.15 -11.23
CA PHE A 34 10.70 13.40 -11.04
C PHE A 34 11.29 13.52 -9.62
N VAL A 35 10.51 13.16 -8.58
CA VAL A 35 10.98 13.19 -7.19
C VAL A 35 12.13 12.23 -6.97
N TYR A 36 12.03 10.98 -7.46
CA TYR A 36 13.08 9.97 -7.28
C TYR A 36 14.38 10.37 -8.00
N GLU A 37 14.28 10.90 -9.21
CA GLU A 37 15.45 11.36 -9.99
C GLU A 37 16.10 12.57 -9.32
N THR A 38 15.32 13.62 -9.03
CA THR A 38 15.81 14.87 -8.44
C THR A 38 16.49 14.63 -7.09
N LEU A 39 15.87 13.84 -6.20
CA LEU A 39 16.40 13.61 -4.86
C LEU A 39 17.59 12.64 -4.82
N GLN A 40 17.74 11.76 -5.81
CA GLN A 40 18.92 10.90 -5.92
C GLN A 40 20.15 11.62 -6.49
N GLU A 41 19.93 12.60 -7.38
CA GLU A 41 21.01 13.39 -7.97
C GLU A 41 21.54 14.47 -7.01
N ASP A 42 20.65 15.04 -6.20
CA ASP A 42 21.00 16.09 -5.25
C ASP A 42 21.58 15.52 -3.95
N LYS A 43 22.91 15.54 -3.84
CA LYS A 43 23.68 15.05 -2.68
C LYS A 43 23.36 15.77 -1.36
N ARG A 44 22.62 16.87 -1.37
CA ARG A 44 22.14 17.54 -0.13
C ARG A 44 21.05 16.74 0.57
N PHE A 45 20.38 15.85 -0.15
CA PHE A 45 19.30 15.03 0.36
C PHE A 45 19.69 13.55 0.38
N GLU A 46 19.17 12.85 1.38
CA GLU A 46 19.20 11.40 1.47
C GLU A 46 17.76 10.92 1.30
N LEU A 47 17.49 10.18 0.24
CA LEU A 47 16.17 9.61 -0.03
C LEU A 47 16.07 8.20 0.58
N ILE A 48 15.11 8.02 1.49
CA ILE A 48 14.81 6.74 2.12
C ILE A 48 13.45 6.25 1.61
N ILE A 49 13.44 5.09 0.97
CA ILE A 49 12.22 4.51 0.38
C ILE A 49 11.76 3.33 1.22
N LEU A 50 10.62 3.50 1.89
CA LEU A 50 9.97 2.44 2.64
C LEU A 50 9.04 1.66 1.71
N THR A 51 9.40 0.42 1.39
CA THR A 51 8.58 -0.43 0.51
C THR A 51 7.55 -1.24 1.28
N ARG A 52 6.53 -1.75 0.56
CA ARG A 52 5.49 -2.64 1.13
C ARG A 52 6.06 -3.84 1.90
N HIS A 53 7.24 -4.32 1.54
CA HIS A 53 7.87 -5.49 2.16
C HIS A 53 8.18 -5.27 3.64
N ALA A 54 8.54 -4.04 4.04
CA ALA A 54 8.75 -3.69 5.44
C ALA A 54 7.45 -3.79 6.26
N ALA A 55 6.32 -3.35 5.70
CA ALA A 55 5.02 -3.48 6.34
C ALA A 55 4.59 -4.96 6.48
N THR A 56 4.93 -5.80 5.50
CA THR A 56 4.70 -7.25 5.59
C THR A 56 5.55 -7.91 6.69
N ALA A 57 6.78 -7.45 6.89
CA ALA A 57 7.67 -7.99 7.93
C ALA A 57 7.27 -7.53 9.35
N CYS A 58 6.66 -6.36 9.49
CA CYS A 58 6.33 -5.74 10.78
C CYS A 58 4.82 -5.56 10.95
N GLN A 59 4.05 -6.64 10.75
CA GLN A 59 2.59 -6.59 10.90
C GLN A 59 2.19 -6.39 12.36
N LEU A 60 1.22 -5.52 12.59
CA LEU A 60 0.59 -5.40 13.90
C LEU A 60 -0.35 -6.59 14.14
N PRO A 61 -0.37 -7.16 15.35
CA PRO A 61 -1.35 -8.18 15.71
C PRO A 61 -2.77 -7.60 15.68
N ARG A 62 -3.78 -8.44 15.46
CA ARG A 62 -5.18 -8.01 15.35
C ARG A 62 -5.66 -7.31 16.62
N GLU A 63 -5.22 -7.84 17.75
CA GLU A 63 -5.53 -7.41 19.10
C GLU A 63 -4.74 -6.16 19.55
N ALA A 64 -3.90 -5.58 18.68
CA ALA A 64 -3.03 -4.45 19.03
C ALA A 64 -3.77 -3.25 19.65
N PHE A 65 -5.05 -3.09 19.34
CA PHE A 65 -5.88 -1.98 19.84
C PHE A 65 -7.10 -2.44 20.65
N ASP A 66 -7.23 -3.75 20.93
CA ASP A 66 -8.37 -4.29 21.65
C ASP A 66 -8.41 -3.73 23.09
N GLY A 67 -9.61 -3.35 23.54
CA GLY A 67 -9.81 -2.76 24.88
C GLY A 67 -9.38 -1.30 25.02
N SER A 68 -8.80 -0.68 23.99
CA SER A 68 -8.44 0.74 24.05
C SER A 68 -9.67 1.65 24.11
N THR A 69 -9.70 2.56 25.07
CA THR A 69 -10.74 3.59 25.21
C THR A 69 -10.43 4.84 24.38
N HIS A 70 -9.27 4.91 23.74
CA HIS A 70 -8.86 6.09 22.98
C HIS A 70 -9.67 6.19 21.66
N PRO A 71 -10.29 7.35 21.34
CA PRO A 71 -11.16 7.49 20.18
C PRO A 71 -10.50 7.10 18.84
N ILE A 72 -9.20 7.38 18.68
CA ILE A 72 -8.46 7.01 17.47
C ILE A 72 -8.28 5.48 17.36
N ALA A 73 -7.99 4.80 18.47
CA ALA A 73 -7.82 3.35 18.48
C ALA A 73 -9.14 2.63 18.15
N GLN A 74 -10.25 3.12 18.72
CA GLN A 74 -11.59 2.63 18.42
C GLN A 74 -11.96 2.84 16.94
N ARG A 75 -11.64 4.02 16.40
CA ARG A 75 -11.85 4.32 14.97
C ARG A 75 -11.02 3.42 14.07
N LEU A 76 -9.73 3.24 14.35
CA LEU A 76 -8.84 2.36 13.57
C LEU A 76 -9.38 0.92 13.55
N THR A 77 -9.74 0.39 14.71
CA THR A 77 -10.30 -0.96 14.85
C THR A 77 -11.61 -1.11 14.07
N THR A 78 -12.49 -0.13 14.16
CA THR A 78 -13.79 -0.14 13.45
C THR A 78 -13.62 -0.12 11.94
N VAL A 79 -12.77 0.77 11.42
CA VAL A 79 -12.51 0.88 9.98
C VAL A 79 -11.87 -0.39 9.43
N VAL A 80 -10.88 -0.95 10.13
CA VAL A 80 -10.21 -2.19 9.71
C VAL A 80 -11.19 -3.37 9.70
N LYS A 81 -12.00 -3.54 10.75
CA LYS A 81 -13.01 -4.60 10.84
C LYS A 81 -13.99 -4.57 9.67
N LEU A 82 -14.53 -3.39 9.36
CA LEU A 82 -15.47 -3.23 8.25
C LEU A 82 -14.82 -3.49 6.88
N SER A 83 -13.60 -3.01 6.67
CA SER A 83 -12.86 -3.23 5.42
C SER A 83 -12.54 -4.72 5.20
N LEU A 84 -12.10 -5.42 6.25
CA LEU A 84 -11.83 -6.87 6.19
C LEU A 84 -13.10 -7.68 5.95
N GLN A 85 -14.21 -7.34 6.62
CA GLN A 85 -15.49 -8.00 6.39
C GLN A 85 -15.97 -7.85 4.94
N LYS A 86 -15.88 -6.64 4.37
CA LYS A 86 -16.22 -6.40 2.96
C LYS A 86 -15.35 -7.20 2.01
N LEU A 87 -14.05 -7.30 2.30
CA LEU A 87 -13.13 -8.13 1.53
C LEU A 87 -13.52 -9.62 1.63
N TRP A 88 -13.81 -10.12 2.83
CA TRP A 88 -14.24 -11.49 3.09
C TRP A 88 -15.51 -11.84 2.32
N GLU A 89 -16.55 -11.01 2.40
CA GLU A 89 -17.79 -11.22 1.65
C GLU A 89 -17.52 -11.23 0.14
N ARG A 90 -16.70 -10.30 -0.34
CA ARG A 90 -16.39 -10.17 -1.76
C ARG A 90 -15.64 -11.37 -2.34
N VAL A 91 -14.74 -12.00 -1.58
CA VAL A 91 -14.02 -13.20 -2.08
C VAL A 91 -14.93 -14.43 -2.18
N HIS A 92 -16.07 -14.45 -1.48
CA HIS A 92 -17.05 -15.53 -1.54
C HIS A 92 -18.17 -15.28 -2.56
N ARG A 93 -18.20 -14.11 -3.23
CA ARG A 93 -19.19 -13.83 -4.27
C ARG A 93 -18.73 -14.40 -5.62
N SER A 94 -19.67 -14.97 -6.33
CA SER A 94 -19.52 -15.32 -7.74
C SER A 94 -19.31 -14.09 -8.61
N ALA A 95 -18.78 -14.30 -9.82
CA ALA A 95 -18.61 -13.23 -10.80
C ALA A 95 -19.94 -12.55 -11.15
N ILE A 96 -21.04 -13.31 -11.22
CA ILE A 96 -22.38 -12.79 -11.52
C ILE A 96 -22.86 -11.87 -10.39
N GLU A 97 -22.76 -12.30 -9.14
CA GLU A 97 -23.16 -11.50 -7.98
C GLU A 97 -22.35 -10.19 -7.88
N ARG A 98 -21.06 -10.24 -8.20
CA ARG A 98 -20.19 -9.05 -8.21
C ARG A 98 -20.53 -8.09 -9.34
N HIS A 99 -20.83 -8.64 -10.52
CA HIS A 99 -21.30 -7.84 -11.66
C HIS A 99 -22.63 -7.14 -11.36
N MET A 100 -23.61 -7.86 -10.79
CA MET A 100 -24.90 -7.29 -10.38
C MET A 100 -24.74 -6.23 -9.29
N ALA A 101 -23.77 -6.39 -8.38
CA ALA A 101 -23.45 -5.41 -7.35
C ALA A 101 -22.66 -4.19 -7.85
N GLY A 102 -22.30 -4.14 -9.14
CA GLY A 102 -21.52 -3.04 -9.72
C GLY A 102 -20.10 -2.93 -9.15
N ASP A 103 -19.50 -4.05 -8.72
CA ASP A 103 -18.14 -4.05 -8.15
C ASP A 103 -17.09 -3.78 -9.26
N PRO A 104 -16.39 -2.63 -9.22
CA PRO A 104 -15.48 -2.23 -10.29
C PRO A 104 -14.09 -2.87 -10.17
N LEU A 105 -13.82 -3.55 -9.06
CA LEU A 105 -12.50 -4.06 -8.75
C LEU A 105 -12.29 -5.44 -9.40
N PRO A 106 -11.08 -5.76 -9.89
CA PRO A 106 -10.84 -6.99 -10.64
C PRO A 106 -11.18 -8.25 -9.82
N MET A 107 -11.66 -9.30 -10.49
CA MET A 107 -11.65 -10.65 -9.94
C MET A 107 -10.18 -11.08 -9.85
N ARG A 108 -9.70 -11.54 -8.68
CA ARG A 108 -8.44 -12.30 -8.70
C ARG A 108 -8.73 -13.60 -9.46
N ALA A 109 -8.03 -13.81 -10.58
CA ALA A 109 -8.10 -15.06 -11.30
C ALA A 109 -7.46 -16.16 -10.46
N ASN A 110 -8.19 -17.27 -10.27
CA ASN A 110 -7.82 -18.51 -9.57
C ASN A 110 -7.52 -18.40 -8.06
N PRO A 111 -8.46 -18.83 -7.17
CA PRO A 111 -8.09 -19.35 -5.86
C PRO A 111 -7.32 -20.68 -5.96
#